data_AF-A0A0J9HH39-F1
#
_entry.id   AF-A0A0J9HH39-F1
#
_cell.length_a   1.000
_cell.length_b   1.000
_cell.length_c   1.000
_cell.angle_alpha   90.00
_cell.angle_beta   90.00
_cell.angle_gamma   90.00
#
_symmetry.space_group_name_H-M   'P 1'
#
loop_
_entity.id
_entity.type
_entity.pdbx_description
1 polymer ?
#
loop_
_entity_poly.entity_id
_entity_poly.type
_entity_poly.pdbx_seq_one_letter_code
_entity_poly.pdbx_strand_id
1 'polypeptide(L)' 'MPKSSNYTEEQLQRAVDTYKSNSKLKIMSLLQEFKVSYVTLYGRINGKKSRTMRVSLN' A
#
# COMPACT_ATOMS: atom_id res chain seq x y z
N MET A 1 20.63 10.60 5.87
CA MET A 1 20.31 9.18 6.13
C MET A 1 19.21 8.76 5.18
N PRO A 2 19.45 7.92 4.16
CA PRO A 2 18.36 7.34 3.39
C PRO A 2 17.59 6.44 4.35
N LYS A 3 16.30 6.72 4.58
CA LYS A 3 15.42 5.81 5.32
C LYS A 3 15.29 4.56 4.46
N SER A 4 16.11 3.54 4.73
CA SER A 4 15.95 2.22 4.13
C SER A 4 14.61 1.68 4.60
N SER A 5 13.61 1.75 3.74
CA SER A 5 12.36 1.05 3.94
C SER A 5 12.68 -0.44 4.06
N ASN A 6 12.41 -1.04 5.23
CA ASN A 6 12.67 -2.47 5.48
C ASN A 6 11.72 -3.41 4.71
N TYR A 7 10.94 -2.89 3.77
CA TYR A 7 9.95 -3.63 2.99
C TYR A 7 10.21 -3.45 1.49
N THR A 8 9.94 -4.51 0.72
CA THR A 8 9.96 -4.45 -0.74
C THR A 8 8.62 -3.92 -1.26
N GLU A 9 8.62 -3.30 -2.45
CA GLU A 9 7.37 -2.83 -3.08
C GLU A 9 6.38 -3.98 -3.31
N GLU A 10 6.88 -5.20 -3.55
CA GLU A 10 6.06 -6.41 -3.65
C GLU A 10 5.35 -6.77 -2.33
N GLN A 11 6.02 -6.60 -1.19
CA GLN A 11 5.38 -6.82 0.12
C GLN A 11 4.29 -5.79 0.37
N LEU A 12 4.54 -4.53 0.01
CA LEU A 12 3.53 -3.48 0.09
C LEU A 12 2.34 -3.77 -0.82
N GLN A 13 2.59 -4.17 -2.06
CA GLN A 13 1.53 -4.47 -3.03
C GLN A 13 0.67 -5.66 -2.57
N ARG A 14 1.30 -6.76 -2.12
CA ARG A 14 0.56 -7.91 -1.55
C ARG A 14 -0.29 -7.51 -0.35
N ALA A 15 0.23 -6.70 0.57
CA ALA A 15 -0.55 -6.21 1.72
C ALA A 15 -1.79 -5.41 1.30
N VAL A 16 -1.66 -4.55 0.29
CA VAL A 16 -2.76 -3.77 -0.27
C VAL A 16 -3.79 -4.67 -0.93
N ASP A 17 -3.36 -5.64 -1.72
CA ASP A 17 -4.25 -6.54 -2.44
C ASP A 17 -5.01 -7.47 -1.49
N THR A 18 -4.35 -7.97 -0.44
CA THR A 18 -5.01 -8.71 0.65
C THR A 18 -6.06 -7.87 1.36
N TYR A 19 -5.75 -6.61 1.70
CA TYR A 19 -6.73 -5.70 2.30
C TYR A 19 -7.94 -5.44 1.39
N LYS A 20 -7.70 -5.21 0.11
CA LYS A 20 -8.77 -4.96 -0.88
C LYS A 20 -9.63 -6.20 -1.14
N SER A 21 -9.03 -7.39 -1.11
CA SER A 21 -9.73 -8.66 -1.31
C SER A 21 -10.58 -9.05 -0.10
N ASN A 22 -10.21 -8.60 1.09
CA ASN A 22 -10.97 -8.82 2.32
C ASN A 22 -10.96 -7.58 3.21
N SER A 23 -11.89 -6.66 2.93
CA SER A 23 -12.02 -5.36 3.61
C SER A 23 -12.37 -5.45 5.10
N LYS A 24 -12.68 -6.64 5.61
CA LYS A 24 -12.90 -6.89 7.04
C LYS A 24 -11.60 -7.15 7.81
N LEU A 25 -10.47 -7.37 7.11
CA LEU A 25 -9.17 -7.55 7.75
C LEU A 25 -8.70 -6.24 8.39
N LYS A 26 -8.22 -6.35 9.63
CA LYS A 26 -7.61 -5.22 10.32
C LYS A 26 -6.25 -4.91 9.67
N ILE A 27 -6.02 -3.64 9.33
CA ILE A 27 -4.73 -3.15 8.81
C ILE A 27 -3.57 -3.59 9.70
N MET A 28 -3.77 -3.62 11.02
CA MET A 28 -2.77 -4.01 12.00
C MET A 28 -2.25 -5.44 11.80
N SER A 29 -3.11 -6.39 11.39
CA SER A 29 -2.70 -7.76 11.08
C SER A 29 -1.78 -7.80 9.86
N LEU A 30 -2.09 -6.99 8.84
CA LEU A 30 -1.28 -6.89 7.62
C LEU A 30 0.09 -6.24 7.87
N LEU A 31 0.21 -5.33 8.84
CA LEU A 31 1.52 -4.77 9.19
C LEU A 31 2.48 -5.83 9.72
N GLN A 32 1.98 -6.72 10.57
CA GLN A 32 2.78 -7.79 11.16
C GLN A 32 3.15 -8.85 10.12
N GLU A 33 2.19 -9.22 9.27
CA GLU A 33 2.38 -10.23 8.24
C GLU A 33 3.34 -9.78 7.13
N PHE A 34 3.18 -8.56 6.64
CA PHE A 34 3.97 -8.04 5.51
C PHE A 34 5.18 -7.19 5.92
N LYS A 35 5.38 -6.96 7.22
CA LYS A 35 6.45 -6.10 7.78
C LYS A 35 6.50 -4.70 7.17
N VAL A 36 5.34 -4.17 6.83
CA VAL A 36 5.16 -2.82 6.24
C VAL A 36 4.77 -1.81 7.31
N SER A 37 5.14 -0.54 7.09
CA SER A 37 4.76 0.52 8.04
C SER A 37 3.28 0.87 7.91
N TYR A 38 2.65 1.23 9.03
CA TYR A 38 1.24 1.67 9.04
C TYR A 38 1.01 2.86 8.11
N VAL A 39 1.88 3.86 8.19
CA VAL A 39 1.78 5.10 7.41
C VAL A 39 1.85 4.80 5.91
N THR A 40 2.76 3.92 5.49
CA THR A 40 2.89 3.50 4.09
C THR A 40 1.64 2.75 3.64
N LEU A 41 1.21 1.72 4.39
CA LEU A 41 0.10 0.87 3.98
C LEU A 41 -1.22 1.63 3.98
N TYR A 42 -1.49 2.42 5.03
CA TYR A 42 -2.66 3.29 5.10
C TYR A 42 -2.66 4.33 3.99
N GLY A 43 -1.49 4.94 3.70
CA GLY A 43 -1.32 5.86 2.59
C GLY A 43 -1.54 5.21 1.23
N ARG A 44 -1.27 3.91 1.06
CA ARG A 44 -1.50 3.19 -0.21
C ARG A 44 -2.94 2.71 -0.36
N ILE A 45 -3.59 2.32 0.74
CA ILE A 45 -5.00 1.91 0.79
C ILE A 45 -5.92 3.13 0.58
N ASN A 46 -5.67 4.22 1.31
CA ASN A 46 -6.53 5.41 1.35
C ASN A 46 -6.00 6.56 0.51
N GLY A 47 -4.74 6.50 0.08
CA GLY A 47 -4.19 7.46 -0.88
C GLY A 47 -4.99 7.36 -2.16
N LYS A 48 -5.72 8.44 -2.45
CA LYS A 48 -6.42 8.66 -3.72
C LYS A 48 -5.53 8.16 -4.86
N LYS A 49 -6.10 7.30 -5.72
CA LYS A 49 -5.60 7.04 -7.07
C LYS A 49 -4.99 8.33 -7.59
N SER A 50 -3.67 8.33 -7.82
CA SER A 50 -2.97 9.45 -8.43
C SER A 50 -3.80 9.88 -9.63
N ARG A 51 -4.41 11.06 -9.55
CA ARG A 51 -5.18 11.65 -10.63
C ARG A 51 -4.20 12.15 -11.68
N THR A 52 -3.51 11.20 -12.33
CA THR A 52 -2.63 11.46 -13.45
C THR A 52 -2.75 10.30 -14.45
N MET A 53 -3.98 9.91 -14.78
CA MET A 53 -4.24 9.56 -16.18
C MET A 53 -4.51 10.88 -16.90
N ARG A 54 -3.46 11.64 -17.20
CA ARG A 54 -3.52 12.49 -18.39
C ARG A 54 -3.48 11.52 -19.56
N VAL A 55 -4.66 11.01 -19.91
CA VAL A 55 -4.87 10.43 -21.24
C VAL A 55 -4.55 11.56 -22.21
N SER A 56 -3.42 11.43 -22.91
CA SER A 56 -3.17 12.27 -24.08
C SER A 56 -4.23 11.86 -25.09
N LEU A 57 -5.27 12.68 -25.23
CA LEU A 57 -6.17 12.62 -26.37
C LEU A 57 -5.37 13.14 -27.56
N ASN A 58 -4.81 12.21 -28.32
CA ASN A 58 -4.51 12.43 -29.74
C ASN A 58 -5.68 11.90 -30.55
#